data_AF-A0A081SET6-F1
#
_entry.id   AF-A0A081SET6-F1
#
_cell.length_a   1.000
_cell.length_b   1.000
_cell.length_c   1.000
_cell.angle_alpha   90.00
_cell.angle_beta   90.00
_cell.angle_gamma   90.00
#
_symmetry.space_group_name_H-M   'P 1'
#
loop_
_entity.id
_entity.type
_entity.pdbx_description
1 polymer ?
#
loop_
_entity_poly.entity_id
_entity_poly.type
_entity_poly.pdbx_seq_one_letter_code
_entity_poly.pdbx_strand_id
1 'polypeptide(L)'
;MKAVVELRKRLGITQQELADFLQMERSTLSLIELSRREFSAEVLAKLGRLQLADIKSQSKAMSSDAQSAVKGHWNGYLPMETASEQYAQEFNESLIQRIEECMQTAERLLSKILWLEERIQIATHKQQVLQYLKEQPPADAEVAANEARWVAVQEEEVNRCLAPKQRAEIVILRLRAAALQLEAQQLERAMTVVA
;
A
#
# COMPACT_ATOMS: atom_id res chain seq x y z
N MET A 1 12.72 9.80 -0.40
CA MET A 1 11.51 9.04 -0.78
C MET A 1 10.45 10.04 -1.24
N LYS A 2 10.02 10.02 -2.51
CA LYS A 2 9.12 11.06 -3.07
C LYS A 2 7.72 11.08 -2.41
N ALA A 3 7.22 9.91 -2.00
CA ALA A 3 5.85 9.75 -1.48
C ALA A 3 5.53 10.55 -0.20
N VAL A 4 6.49 10.70 0.73
CA VAL A 4 6.25 11.44 1.99
C VAL A 4 6.28 12.95 1.77
N VAL A 5 7.16 13.41 0.87
CA VAL A 5 7.20 14.81 0.43
C VAL A 5 5.89 15.18 -0.29
N GLU A 6 5.38 14.29 -1.13
CA GLU A 6 4.11 14.47 -1.82
C GLU A 6 2.92 14.49 -0.86
N LEU A 7 2.84 13.55 0.08
CA LEU A 7 1.81 13.53 1.13
C LEU A 7 1.81 14.83 1.94
N ARG A 8 2.99 15.30 2.35
CA ARG A 8 3.17 16.54 3.11
C ARG A 8 2.66 17.76 2.34
N LYS A 9 3.04 17.86 1.06
CA LYS A 9 2.58 18.94 0.17
C LYS A 9 1.06 18.90 -0.02
N ARG A 10 0.49 17.71 -0.18
CA ARG A 10 -0.96 17.51 -0.36
C ARG A 10 -1.76 17.93 0.87
N LEU A 11 -1.23 17.65 2.05
CA LEU A 11 -1.83 18.04 3.33
C LEU A 11 -1.59 19.51 3.69
N GLY A 12 -0.76 20.24 2.92
CA GLY A 12 -0.42 21.63 3.21
C GLY A 12 0.39 21.84 4.49
N ILE A 13 0.97 20.78 5.07
CA ILE A 13 1.70 20.84 6.34
C ILE A 13 3.22 21.01 6.13
N THR A 14 3.87 21.62 7.09
CA THR A 14 5.32 21.80 7.13
C THR A 14 6.03 20.51 7.52
N GLN A 15 7.33 20.44 7.25
CA GLN A 15 8.16 19.29 7.63
C GLN A 15 8.23 19.14 9.16
N GLN A 16 8.18 20.26 9.90
CA GLN A 16 8.16 20.23 11.36
C GLN A 16 6.85 19.64 11.89
N GLU A 17 5.70 20.09 11.38
CA GLU A 17 4.39 19.58 11.80
C GLU A 17 4.21 18.09 11.51
N LEU A 18 4.73 17.60 10.38
CA LEU A 18 4.74 16.17 10.09
C LEU A 18 5.67 15.39 11.05
N ALA A 19 6.82 15.96 11.41
CA ALA A 19 7.74 15.35 12.36
C ALA A 19 7.11 15.26 13.76
N ASP A 20 6.43 16.32 14.20
CA ASP A 20 5.71 16.37 15.47
C ASP A 20 4.57 15.34 15.50
N PHE A 21 3.80 15.20 14.42
CA PHE A 21 2.76 14.18 14.28
C PHE A 21 3.31 12.75 14.36
N LEU A 22 4.46 12.51 13.73
CA LEU A 22 5.12 11.21 13.75
C LEU A 22 5.94 10.97 15.02
N GLN A 23 5.99 11.96 15.93
CA GLN A 23 6.77 11.95 17.17
C GLN A 23 8.25 11.65 16.92
N MET A 24 8.83 12.34 15.93
CA MET A 24 10.24 12.21 15.60
C MET A 24 10.89 13.56 15.40
N GLU A 25 12.22 13.60 15.47
CA GLU A 25 12.92 14.83 15.11
C GLU A 25 12.80 15.14 13.62
N ARG A 26 12.66 16.44 13.31
CA ARG A 26 12.69 16.96 11.94
C ARG A 26 13.97 16.56 11.19
N SER A 27 15.10 16.48 11.89
CA SER A 27 16.38 15.98 11.35
C SER A 27 16.26 14.55 10.82
N THR A 28 15.57 13.69 11.56
CA THR A 28 15.28 12.29 11.20
C THR A 28 14.31 12.22 10.03
N LEU A 29 13.25 13.01 10.05
CA LEU A 29 12.31 13.09 8.92
C LEU A 29 13.00 13.57 7.63
N SER A 30 13.89 14.55 7.73
CA SER A 30 14.67 15.05 6.59
C SER A 30 15.57 13.98 5.99
N LEU A 31 16.24 13.17 6.82
CA LEU A 31 17.06 12.05 6.35
C LEU A 31 16.20 11.00 5.63
N ILE A 32 14.97 10.78 6.07
CA ILE A 32 14.05 9.83 5.44
C ILE A 32 13.50 10.39 4.11
N GLU A 33 13.12 11.68 4.07
CA GLU A 33 12.72 12.36 2.84
C GLU A 33 13.84 12.34 1.78
N LEU A 34 15.11 12.42 2.21
CA LEU A 34 16.29 12.29 1.35
C LEU A 34 16.67 10.83 1.01
N SER A 35 15.87 9.84 1.42
CA SER A 35 16.15 8.40 1.24
C SER A 35 17.45 7.92 1.91
N ARG A 36 17.95 8.64 2.92
CA ARG A 36 19.18 8.30 3.65
C ARG A 36 18.91 7.49 4.92
N ARG A 37 17.64 7.30 5.29
CA ARG A 37 17.21 6.50 6.43
C ARG A 37 15.84 5.89 6.13
N GLU A 38 15.61 4.66 6.60
CA GLU A 38 14.32 3.98 6.45
C GLU A 38 13.37 4.31 7.62
N PHE A 39 12.06 4.16 7.38
CA PHE A 39 11.05 4.32 8.41
C PHE A 39 11.01 3.12 9.36
N SER A 40 10.77 3.37 10.64
CA SER A 40 10.35 2.29 11.54
C SER A 40 8.92 1.85 11.20
N ALA A 41 8.58 0.61 11.56
CA ALA A 41 7.24 0.05 11.35
C ALA A 41 6.14 0.91 12.00
N GLU A 42 6.42 1.49 13.17
CA GLU A 42 5.50 2.38 13.88
C GLU A 42 5.22 3.66 13.08
N VAL A 43 6.25 4.26 12.50
CA VAL A 43 6.11 5.48 11.71
C VAL A 43 5.34 5.21 10.41
N LEU A 44 5.59 4.07 9.77
CA LEU A 44 4.82 3.65 8.58
C LEU A 44 3.33 3.47 8.91
N ALA A 45 3.01 2.91 10.07
CA ALA A 45 1.62 2.77 10.52
C ALA A 45 0.95 4.13 10.79
N LYS A 46 1.67 5.07 11.42
CA LYS A 46 1.20 6.44 11.63
C LYS A 46 0.98 7.18 10.31
N LEU A 47 1.90 7.06 9.36
CA LEU A 47 1.77 7.60 8.00
C LEU A 47 0.58 6.99 7.25
N GLY A 48 0.37 5.68 7.35
CA GLY A 48 -0.78 5.00 6.73
C GLY A 48 -2.12 5.51 7.26
N ARG A 49 -2.22 5.77 8.57
CA ARG A 49 -3.42 6.39 9.19
C ARG A 49 -3.64 7.81 8.69
N LEU A 50 -2.58 8.61 8.60
CA LEU A 50 -2.65 9.99 8.10
C LEU A 50 -3.12 10.02 6.64
N GLN A 51 -2.60 9.11 5.81
CA GLN A 51 -3.00 8.99 4.42
C GLN A 51 -4.46 8.52 4.27
N LEU A 52 -4.93 7.62 5.13
CA LEU A 52 -6.34 7.22 5.16
C LEU A 52 -7.26 8.37 5.58
N ALA A 53 -6.82 9.23 6.50
CA ALA A 53 -7.58 10.42 6.91
C ALA A 53 -7.64 11.46 5.77
N ASP A 54 -6.52 11.69 5.07
CA ASP A 54 -6.43 12.56 3.88
C ASP A 54 -7.43 12.12 2.81
N ILE A 55 -7.41 10.82 2.47
CA ILE A 55 -8.32 10.22 1.48
C ILE A 55 -9.78 10.40 1.89
N LYS A 56 -10.12 10.17 3.17
CA LYS A 56 -11.49 10.37 3.68
C LYS A 56 -11.93 11.84 3.64
N SER A 57 -11.03 12.78 3.92
CA SER A 57 -11.36 14.22 3.82
C SER A 57 -11.56 14.66 2.38
N GLN A 58 -10.75 14.16 1.43
CA GLN A 58 -10.90 14.46 0.01
C GLN A 58 -12.20 13.88 -0.56
N SER A 59 -12.59 12.66 -0.17
CA SER A 59 -13.87 12.07 -0.60
C SER A 59 -15.08 12.89 -0.13
N LYS A 60 -14.99 13.49 1.07
CA LYS A 60 -16.05 14.33 1.62
C LYS A 60 -16.12 15.71 0.95
N ALA A 61 -14.96 16.28 0.59
CA ALA A 61 -14.88 17.53 -0.18
C ALA A 61 -15.39 17.36 -1.62
N MET A 62 -14.98 16.29 -2.32
CA MET A 62 -15.45 15.99 -3.67
C MET A 62 -16.97 15.74 -3.72
N SER A 63 -17.55 15.10 -2.70
CA SER A 63 -18.99 14.92 -2.58
C SER A 63 -19.75 16.23 -2.35
N SER A 64 -19.16 17.18 -1.62
CA SER A 64 -19.70 18.52 -1.39
C SER A 64 -19.63 19.41 -2.64
N ASP A 65 -18.51 19.37 -3.36
CA ASP A 65 -18.30 20.15 -4.58
C ASP A 65 -19.19 19.66 -5.73
N ALA A 66 -19.41 18.35 -5.83
CA ALA A 66 -20.38 17.76 -6.75
C ALA A 66 -21.82 18.22 -6.44
N GLN A 67 -22.20 18.32 -5.16
CA GLN A 67 -23.52 18.83 -4.75
C GLN A 67 -23.68 20.33 -4.98
N SER A 68 -22.60 21.12 -4.86
CA SER A 68 -22.59 22.56 -5.14
C SER A 68 -22.68 22.87 -6.63
N ALA A 69 -21.95 22.11 -7.46
CA ALA A 69 -21.99 22.24 -8.92
C ALA A 69 -23.38 21.94 -9.50
N VAL A 70 -24.09 20.96 -8.93
CA VAL A 70 -25.48 20.64 -9.32
C VAL A 70 -26.47 21.74 -8.93
N LYS A 71 -26.24 22.47 -7.83
CA LYS A 71 -27.10 23.60 -7.41
C LYS A 71 -26.82 24.91 -8.14
N GLY A 72 -25.59 25.14 -8.61
CA GLY A 72 -25.19 26.39 -9.26
C GLY A 72 -25.55 26.51 -10.74
N HIS A 73 -25.86 25.40 -11.43
CA HIS A 73 -26.03 25.38 -12.89
C HIS A 73 -27.48 25.47 -13.40
N TRP A 74 -28.47 25.59 -12.52
CA TRP A 74 -29.87 25.77 -12.92
C TRP A 74 -30.24 27.25 -13.04
N ASN A 75 -29.67 27.94 -14.03
CA ASN A 75 -30.30 29.15 -14.55
C ASN A 75 -29.91 29.37 -16.03
N GLY A 76 -30.84 29.06 -16.94
CA GLY A 76 -30.82 29.56 -18.33
C GLY A 76 -30.51 28.55 -19.43
N TYR A 77 -31.59 27.93 -19.95
CA TYR A 77 -31.83 27.53 -21.34
C TYR A 77 -30.66 27.07 -22.25
N LEU A 78 -30.62 25.76 -22.51
CA LEU A 78 -30.31 25.17 -23.82
C LEU A 78 -31.13 23.87 -23.98
N PRO A 79 -31.32 23.32 -25.21
CA PRO A 79 -32.16 22.15 -25.44
C PRO A 79 -31.48 20.93 -24.79
N MET A 80 -32.05 20.46 -23.68
CA MET A 80 -31.36 19.69 -22.64
C MET A 80 -31.96 18.29 -22.54
N GLU A 81 -31.77 17.44 -23.55
CA GLU A 81 -32.06 16.01 -23.42
C GLU A 81 -30.89 15.16 -23.94
N THR A 82 -30.40 15.40 -25.16
CA THR A 82 -29.34 14.55 -25.77
C THR A 82 -27.92 14.83 -25.28
N ALA A 83 -27.56 16.10 -25.02
CA ALA A 83 -26.24 16.43 -24.50
C ALA A 83 -26.05 15.92 -23.06
N SER A 84 -27.10 15.99 -22.24
CA SER A 84 -27.08 15.51 -20.85
C SER A 84 -26.88 13.99 -20.77
N GLU A 85 -27.49 13.22 -21.69
CA GLU A 85 -27.33 11.77 -21.75
C GLU A 85 -25.93 11.36 -22.21
N GLN A 86 -25.39 12.00 -23.25
CA GLN A 86 -24.02 11.72 -23.71
C GLN A 86 -22.97 12.03 -22.65
N TYR A 87 -23.08 13.18 -21.96
CA TYR A 87 -22.16 13.51 -20.87
C TYR A 87 -22.29 12.55 -19.67
N ALA A 88 -23.52 12.12 -19.33
CA ALA A 88 -23.74 11.13 -18.28
C ALA A 88 -23.15 9.75 -18.67
N GLN A 89 -23.24 9.38 -19.94
CA GLN A 89 -22.72 8.13 -20.46
C GLN A 89 -21.18 8.11 -20.47
N GLU A 90 -20.53 9.17 -20.97
CA GLU A 90 -19.07 9.33 -20.94
C GLU A 90 -18.52 9.37 -19.51
N PHE A 91 -19.23 10.04 -18.60
CA PHE A 91 -18.87 10.07 -17.18
C PHE A 91 -18.95 8.68 -16.53
N ASN A 92 -20.01 7.92 -16.82
CA ASN A 92 -20.16 6.55 -16.34
C ASN A 92 -19.09 5.61 -16.92
N GLU A 93 -18.73 5.74 -18.19
CA GLU A 93 -17.65 4.95 -18.80
C GLU A 93 -16.29 5.26 -18.13
N SER A 94 -16.01 6.53 -17.82
CA SER A 94 -14.80 6.91 -17.09
C SER A 94 -14.75 6.35 -15.67
N LEU A 95 -15.88 6.30 -14.96
CA LEU A 95 -15.98 5.68 -13.63
C LEU A 95 -15.78 4.17 -13.70
N ILE A 96 -16.40 3.49 -14.67
CA ILE A 96 -16.24 2.05 -14.90
C ILE A 96 -14.76 1.73 -15.16
N GLN A 97 -14.12 2.46 -16.07
CA GLN A 97 -12.70 2.28 -16.36
C GLN A 97 -11.84 2.43 -15.09
N ARG A 98 -12.14 3.44 -14.25
CA ARG A 98 -11.40 3.66 -13.02
C ARG A 98 -11.59 2.53 -12.00
N ILE A 99 -12.81 2.01 -11.88
CA ILE A 99 -13.12 0.85 -11.03
C ILE A 99 -12.30 -0.36 -11.49
N GLU A 100 -12.31 -0.66 -12.79
CA GLU A 100 -11.56 -1.77 -13.37
C GLU A 100 -10.06 -1.66 -13.11
N GLU A 101 -9.47 -0.47 -13.32
CA GLU A 101 -8.05 -0.21 -13.03
C GLU A 101 -7.72 -0.47 -11.55
N CYS A 102 -8.57 -0.01 -10.64
CA CYS A 102 -8.39 -0.20 -9.20
C CYS A 102 -8.42 -1.68 -8.85
N MET A 103 -9.40 -2.42 -9.37
CA MET A 103 -9.55 -3.86 -9.14
C MET A 103 -8.38 -4.66 -9.72
N GLN A 104 -8.01 -4.44 -10.98
CA GLN A 104 -6.88 -5.13 -11.61
C GLN A 104 -5.57 -4.87 -10.87
N THR A 105 -5.36 -3.62 -10.42
CA THR A 105 -4.17 -3.28 -9.64
C THR A 105 -4.19 -3.95 -8.26
N ALA A 106 -5.34 -3.99 -7.59
CA ALA A 106 -5.50 -4.68 -6.32
C ALA A 106 -5.21 -6.19 -6.46
N GLU A 107 -5.74 -6.84 -7.50
CA GLU A 107 -5.49 -8.26 -7.79
C GLU A 107 -4.00 -8.55 -7.97
N ARG A 108 -3.29 -7.76 -8.78
CA ARG A 108 -1.83 -7.91 -8.95
C ARG A 108 -1.06 -7.81 -7.63
N LEU A 109 -1.47 -6.88 -6.76
CA LEU A 109 -0.86 -6.73 -5.44
C LEU A 109 -1.15 -7.95 -4.54
N LEU A 110 -2.38 -8.46 -4.57
CA LEU A 110 -2.79 -9.67 -3.84
C LEU A 110 -2.03 -10.92 -4.33
N SER A 111 -1.85 -11.10 -5.64
CA SER A 111 -1.03 -12.20 -6.17
C SER A 111 0.42 -12.10 -5.69
N LYS A 112 0.99 -10.89 -5.65
CA LYS A 112 2.35 -10.69 -5.11
C LYS A 112 2.43 -10.99 -3.62
N ILE A 113 1.41 -10.61 -2.85
CA ILE A 113 1.31 -10.92 -1.41
C ILE A 113 1.32 -12.43 -1.20
N LEU A 114 0.45 -13.16 -1.91
CA LEU A 114 0.37 -14.63 -1.81
C LEU A 114 1.73 -15.28 -2.10
N TRP A 115 2.40 -14.85 -3.16
CA TRP A 115 3.72 -15.36 -3.50
C TRP A 115 4.77 -15.11 -2.41
N LEU A 116 4.77 -13.92 -1.79
CA LEU A 116 5.68 -13.59 -0.69
C LEU A 116 5.36 -14.41 0.57
N GLU A 117 4.09 -14.64 0.88
CA GLU A 117 3.65 -15.44 2.02
C GLU A 117 4.05 -16.90 1.88
N GLU A 118 3.84 -17.49 0.71
CA GLU A 118 4.29 -18.86 0.41
C GLU A 118 5.81 -18.99 0.57
N ARG A 119 6.58 -18.02 0.07
CA ARG A 119 8.04 -18.02 0.27
C ARG A 119 8.46 -17.92 1.73
N ILE A 120 7.77 -17.12 2.54
CA ILE A 120 8.01 -17.03 3.99
C ILE A 120 7.68 -18.37 4.65
N GLN A 121 6.59 -19.03 4.25
CA GLN A 121 6.20 -20.33 4.78
C GLN A 121 7.25 -21.41 4.46
N ILE A 122 7.71 -21.47 3.21
CA ILE A 122 8.79 -22.38 2.78
C ILE A 122 10.07 -22.10 3.58
N ALA A 123 10.46 -20.84 3.72
CA ALA A 123 11.65 -20.48 4.50
C ALA A 123 11.51 -20.84 5.98
N THR A 124 10.32 -20.70 6.56
CA THR A 124 10.03 -21.10 7.94
C THR A 124 10.18 -22.60 8.12
N HIS A 125 9.64 -23.41 7.20
CA HIS A 125 9.80 -24.85 7.24
C HIS A 125 11.27 -25.27 7.06
N LYS A 126 11.97 -24.64 6.11
CA LYS A 126 13.40 -24.85 5.89
C LYS A 126 14.23 -24.52 7.12
N GLN A 127 13.88 -23.46 7.87
CA GLN A 127 14.52 -23.13 9.14
C GLN A 127 14.41 -24.26 10.16
N GLN A 128 13.21 -24.86 10.29
CA GLN A 128 12.97 -25.98 11.21
C GLN A 128 13.81 -27.21 10.84
N VAL A 129 13.90 -27.53 9.54
CA VAL A 129 14.72 -28.63 9.04
C VAL A 129 16.20 -28.40 9.31
N LEU A 130 16.71 -27.18 9.04
CA LEU A 130 18.11 -26.84 9.33
C LEU A 130 18.42 -26.92 10.82
N GLN A 131 17.48 -26.52 11.68
CA GLN A 131 17.63 -26.66 13.13
C GLN A 131 17.69 -28.13 13.56
N TYR A 132 16.81 -28.98 13.02
CA TYR A 132 16.85 -30.42 13.26
C TYR A 132 18.19 -31.05 12.82
N LEU A 133 18.72 -30.66 11.66
CA LEU A 133 20.00 -31.16 11.16
C LEU A 133 21.17 -30.76 12.06
N LYS A 134 21.16 -29.55 12.61
CA LYS A 134 22.18 -29.09 13.58
C LYS A 134 22.20 -29.88 14.88
N GLU A 135 21.07 -30.48 15.25
CA GLU A 135 20.93 -31.28 16.47
C GLU A 135 21.37 -32.74 16.27
N GLN A 136 21.60 -33.18 15.02
CA GLN A 136 22.09 -34.53 14.73
C GLN A 136 23.61 -34.65 14.96
N PRO A 137 24.09 -35.75 15.55
CA PRO A 137 25.52 -36.00 15.64
C PRO A 137 26.11 -36.31 14.25
N PRO A 138 27.22 -35.68 13.85
CA PRO A 138 27.86 -35.97 12.57
C PRO A 138 28.54 -37.35 12.59
N ALA A 139 28.61 -37.99 11.44
CA ALA A 139 29.25 -39.30 11.29
C ALA A 139 30.78 -39.24 11.51
N ASP A 140 31.43 -38.19 11.00
CA ASP A 140 32.84 -37.90 11.18
C ASP A 140 33.11 -36.38 11.03
N ALA A 141 34.38 -35.98 11.24
CA ALA A 141 34.79 -34.59 11.21
C ALA A 141 34.74 -33.94 9.81
N GLU A 142 34.90 -34.72 8.74
CA GLU A 142 34.88 -34.20 7.36
C GLU A 142 33.44 -33.94 6.92
N VAL A 143 32.53 -34.87 7.23
CA VAL A 143 31.09 -34.73 7.04
C VAL A 143 30.56 -33.54 7.83
N ALA A 144 30.97 -33.39 9.11
CA ALA A 144 30.59 -32.26 9.94
C ALA A 144 30.96 -30.90 9.31
N ALA A 145 32.16 -30.80 8.74
CA ALA A 145 32.65 -29.55 8.13
C ALA A 145 31.88 -29.20 6.84
N ASN A 146 31.55 -30.21 6.02
CA ASN A 146 30.78 -30.02 4.79
C ASN A 146 29.31 -29.68 5.07
N GLU A 147 28.69 -30.36 6.03
CA GLU A 147 27.32 -30.07 6.48
C GLU A 147 27.22 -28.67 7.07
N ALA A 148 28.17 -28.26 7.93
CA ALA A 148 28.19 -26.93 8.50
C ALA A 148 28.27 -25.82 7.43
N ARG A 149 29.08 -26.01 6.39
CA ARG A 149 29.17 -25.08 5.25
C ARG A 149 27.86 -25.01 4.48
N TRP A 150 27.25 -26.16 4.17
CA TRP A 150 25.98 -26.21 3.46
C TRP A 150 24.87 -25.54 4.26
N VAL A 151 24.75 -25.88 5.55
CA VAL A 151 23.76 -25.29 6.47
C VAL A 151 23.92 -23.78 6.53
N ALA A 152 25.14 -23.25 6.64
CA ALA A 152 25.38 -21.81 6.67
C ALA A 152 24.85 -21.07 5.42
N VAL A 153 25.06 -21.64 4.22
CA VAL A 153 24.53 -21.08 2.96
C VAL A 153 23.00 -21.11 2.95
N GLN A 154 22.40 -22.20 3.41
CA GLN A 154 20.94 -22.31 3.46
C GLN A 154 20.33 -21.36 4.49
N GLU A 155 20.99 -21.14 5.63
CA GLU A 155 20.55 -20.20 6.65
C GLU A 155 20.59 -18.75 6.18
N GLU A 156 21.59 -18.35 5.41
CA GLU A 156 21.63 -17.02 4.81
C GLU A 156 20.42 -16.76 3.90
N GLU A 157 20.06 -17.74 3.06
CA GLU A 157 18.90 -17.65 2.19
C GLU A 157 17.58 -17.58 2.98
N VAL A 158 17.44 -18.41 4.02
CA VAL A 158 16.28 -18.41 4.93
C VAL A 158 16.16 -17.06 5.64
N ASN A 159 17.26 -16.54 6.20
CA ASN A 159 17.30 -15.26 6.88
C ASN A 159 16.89 -14.10 5.97
N ARG A 160 17.27 -14.16 4.68
CA ARG A 160 16.85 -13.17 3.68
C ARG A 160 15.35 -13.19 3.42
N CYS A 161 14.74 -14.37 3.37
CA CYS A 161 13.30 -14.55 3.17
C CYS A 161 12.49 -14.19 4.42
N LEU A 162 13.01 -14.48 5.61
CA LEU A 162 12.36 -14.19 6.89
C LEU A 162 12.65 -12.79 7.42
N ALA A 163 13.47 -12.00 6.71
CA ALA A 163 13.84 -10.67 7.10
C ALA A 163 12.60 -9.80 7.39
N PRO A 164 12.65 -8.91 8.42
CA PRO A 164 11.53 -8.01 8.75
C PRO A 164 11.04 -7.19 7.55
N LYS A 165 11.95 -6.87 6.61
CA LYS A 165 11.65 -6.19 5.35
C LYS A 165 10.59 -6.91 4.51
N GLN A 166 10.62 -8.24 4.42
CA GLN A 166 9.65 -9.01 3.62
C GLN A 166 8.26 -8.95 4.24
N ARG A 167 8.17 -9.06 5.57
CA ARG A 167 6.91 -8.89 6.31
C ARG A 167 6.35 -7.48 6.18
N ALA A 168 7.21 -6.46 6.26
CA ALA A 168 6.80 -5.07 6.06
C ALA A 168 6.30 -4.82 4.64
N GLU A 169 6.94 -5.40 3.62
CA GLU A 169 6.49 -5.32 2.23
C GLU A 169 5.08 -5.92 2.07
N ILE A 170 4.81 -7.10 2.64
CA ILE A 170 3.47 -7.71 2.63
C ILE A 170 2.43 -6.77 3.25
N VAL A 171 2.73 -6.17 4.41
CA VAL A 171 1.79 -5.24 5.08
C VAL A 171 1.51 -4.02 4.21
N ILE A 172 2.53 -3.42 3.60
CA ILE A 172 2.37 -2.27 2.71
C ILE A 172 1.51 -2.62 1.48
N LEU A 173 1.79 -3.77 0.86
CA LEU A 173 1.03 -4.24 -0.29
C LEU A 173 -0.44 -4.49 0.08
N ARG A 174 -0.71 -5.09 1.25
CA ARG A 174 -2.07 -5.33 1.75
C ARG A 174 -2.83 -4.03 1.97
N LEU A 175 -2.18 -3.03 2.60
CA LEU A 175 -2.77 -1.70 2.79
C LEU A 175 -3.12 -1.04 1.46
N ARG A 176 -2.22 -1.15 0.46
CA ARG A 176 -2.45 -0.57 -0.88
C ARG A 176 -3.58 -1.28 -1.62
N ALA A 177 -3.64 -2.61 -1.56
CA ALA A 177 -4.73 -3.39 -2.16
C ALA A 177 -6.08 -3.01 -1.52
N ALA A 178 -6.14 -2.93 -0.19
CA ALA A 178 -7.35 -2.53 0.52
C ALA A 178 -7.81 -1.10 0.18
N ALA A 179 -6.87 -0.16 0.01
CA ALA A 179 -7.20 1.20 -0.41
C ALA A 179 -7.83 1.24 -1.82
N LEU A 180 -7.28 0.48 -2.76
CA LEU A 180 -7.81 0.39 -4.13
C LEU A 180 -9.19 -0.27 -4.17
N GLN A 181 -9.41 -1.31 -3.36
CA GLN A 181 -10.73 -1.95 -3.23
C GLN A 181 -11.76 -0.99 -2.63
N LEU A 182 -11.36 -0.17 -1.65
CA LEU A 182 -12.23 0.85 -1.08
C LEU A 182 -12.57 1.96 -2.09
N GLU A 183 -11.61 2.39 -2.89
CA GLU A 183 -11.82 3.35 -3.99
C GLU A 183 -12.84 2.79 -5.00
N ALA A 184 -12.65 1.55 -5.46
CA ALA A 184 -13.59 0.87 -6.34
C ALA A 184 -15.01 0.83 -5.74
N GLN A 185 -15.15 0.41 -4.47
CA GLN A 185 -16.46 0.40 -3.80
C GLN A 185 -17.12 1.78 -3.69
N GLN A 186 -16.33 2.84 -3.50
CA GLN A 186 -16.87 4.20 -3.44
C GLN A 186 -17.36 4.67 -4.81
N LEU A 187 -16.63 4.35 -5.88
CA LEU A 187 -17.00 4.67 -7.25
C LEU A 187 -18.25 3.88 -7.68
N GLU A 188 -18.34 2.58 -7.35
CA GLU A 188 -19.54 1.76 -7.57
C GLU A 188 -20.77 2.38 -6.89
N ARG A 189 -20.63 2.82 -5.63
CA ARG A 189 -21.71 3.50 -4.92
C ARG A 189 -22.11 4.82 -5.58
N ALA A 190 -21.14 5.59 -6.06
CA ALA A 190 -21.41 6.84 -6.78
C ALA A 190 -22.22 6.58 -8.05
N MET A 191 -21.93 5.51 -8.78
CA MET A 191 -22.73 5.10 -9.96
C MET A 191 -24.17 4.73 -9.58
N THR A 192 -24.39 3.99 -8.48
CA THR A 192 -25.74 3.59 -8.04
C THR A 192 -26.62 4.74 -7.55
N VAL A 193 -26.03 5.90 -7.21
CA VAL A 193 -26.77 7.09 -6.76
C VAL A 193 -27.13 8.01 -7.94
N VAL A 194 -26.47 7.83 -9.09
CA VAL A 194 -26.64 8.65 -10.30
C VAL A 194 -27.57 7.96 -11.33
N ALA A 195 -27.77 6.63 -11.23
CA ALA A 195 -28.72 5.86 -12.03
C ALA A 195 -30.13 5.86 -11.44
#